data_AF-A0A518G5K3-F1
#
_entry.id   AF-A0A518G5K3-F1
#
_cell.length_a   1.000
_cell.length_b   1.000
_cell.length_c   1.000
_cell.angle_alpha   90.00
_cell.angle_beta   90.00
_cell.angle_gamma   90.00
#
_symmetry.space_group_name_H-M   'P 1'
#
loop_
_entity.id
_entity.type
_entity.pdbx_description
1 polymer ?
#
loop_
_entity_poly.entity_id
_entity_poly.type
_entity_poly.pdbx_seq_one_letter_code
_entity_poly.pdbx_strand_id
1 'polypeptide(L)'
;MLERESAINKFQLGVFSLVVKDIASENLYTAGSGHGHSPIWLLGHLAICAEIGQGMLGGAIEHDSWLPIFGAGSSGQVERDASFSKDGFVDATITGYEKLQALAMDPAAGSLLELDHGFAPFANTPISNVGDFVGLLLTNHFGFHLAQLSSCRRERGHSYLF
;
A
#
# COMPACT_ATOMS: atom_id res chain seq x y z
N MET A 1 -1.44 3.05 20.03
CA MET A 1 -0.14 2.96 19.34
C MET A 1 -0.07 1.64 18.60
N LEU A 2 0.66 1.59 17.48
CA LEU A 2 0.68 0.43 16.56
C LEU A 2 2.11 -0.12 16.35
N GLU A 3 2.79 -0.45 17.45
CA GLU A 3 4.19 -0.88 17.43
C GLU A 3 4.39 -2.21 16.70
N ARG A 4 3.49 -3.18 16.89
CA ARG A 4 3.62 -4.53 16.29
C ARG A 4 3.33 -4.48 14.80
N GLU A 5 2.30 -3.75 14.42
CA GLU A 5 1.88 -3.53 13.03
C GLU A 5 3.00 -2.81 12.26
N SER A 6 3.62 -1.80 12.87
CA SER A 6 4.76 -1.08 12.28
C SER A 6 5.98 -1.99 12.11
N ALA A 7 6.28 -2.86 13.09
CA ALA A 7 7.37 -3.83 12.98
C ALA A 7 7.14 -4.86 11.87
N ILE A 8 5.91 -5.36 11.72
CA ILE A 8 5.52 -6.25 10.61
C ILE A 8 5.68 -5.52 9.28
N ASN A 9 5.17 -4.30 9.18
CA ASN A 9 5.26 -3.51 7.95
C ASN A 9 6.71 -3.26 7.52
N LYS A 10 7.59 -2.94 8.47
CA LYS A 10 9.02 -2.75 8.20
C LYS A 10 9.67 -3.99 7.59
N PHE A 11 9.34 -5.18 8.09
CA PHE A 11 9.78 -6.43 7.47
C PHE A 11 9.21 -6.57 6.05
N GLN A 12 7.91 -6.32 5.87
CA GLN A 12 7.24 -6.40 4.57
C GLN A 12 7.80 -5.42 3.54
N LEU A 13 8.20 -4.19 3.93
CA LEU A 13 8.88 -3.22 3.06
C LEU A 13 10.25 -3.74 2.56
N GLY A 14 10.97 -4.48 3.42
CA GLY A 14 12.18 -5.18 3.02
C GLY A 14 11.92 -6.22 1.93
N VAL A 15 10.88 -7.04 2.10
CA VAL A 15 10.45 -8.02 1.10
C VAL A 15 9.94 -7.34 -0.17
N PHE A 16 9.18 -6.25 -0.04
CA PHE A 16 8.70 -5.43 -1.15
C PHE A 16 9.86 -4.97 -2.03
N SER A 17 10.93 -4.44 -1.43
CA SER A 17 12.12 -4.00 -2.16
C SER A 17 12.77 -5.13 -2.97
N LEU A 18 12.82 -6.34 -2.43
CA LEU A 18 13.32 -7.52 -3.14
C LEU A 18 12.40 -7.94 -4.30
N VAL A 19 11.08 -7.90 -4.08
CA VAL A 19 10.08 -8.27 -5.09
C VAL A 19 10.09 -7.29 -6.26
N VAL A 20 10.03 -5.98 -5.98
CA VAL A 20 9.91 -4.97 -7.04
C VAL A 20 11.18 -4.86 -7.87
N LYS A 21 12.36 -5.14 -7.31
CA LYS A 21 13.64 -5.16 -8.04
C LYS A 21 13.57 -6.02 -9.31
N ASP A 22 12.90 -7.16 -9.22
CA ASP A 22 12.80 -8.15 -10.30
C ASP A 22 11.67 -7.89 -11.30
N ILE A 23 10.79 -6.91 -11.05
CA ILE A 23 9.71 -6.57 -11.98
C ILE A 23 10.25 -5.60 -13.04
N ALA A 24 10.51 -6.10 -14.26
CA ALA A 24 10.99 -5.28 -15.37
C ALA A 24 9.94 -4.27 -15.87
N SER A 25 10.36 -3.14 -16.45
CA SER A 25 9.46 -2.04 -16.85
C SER A 25 8.44 -2.45 -17.91
N GLU A 26 8.82 -3.31 -18.85
CA GLU A 26 7.95 -3.87 -19.88
C GLU A 26 6.79 -4.70 -19.30
N ASN A 27 6.95 -5.18 -18.07
CA ASN A 27 6.00 -6.06 -17.38
C ASN A 27 5.00 -5.31 -16.48
N LEU A 28 5.18 -4.00 -16.29
CA LEU A 28 4.44 -3.20 -15.31
C LEU A 28 2.93 -3.14 -15.59
N TYR A 29 2.53 -3.23 -16.85
CA TYR A 29 1.14 -3.07 -17.28
C TYR A 29 0.43 -4.41 -17.54
N THR A 30 1.11 -5.54 -17.32
CA THR A 30 0.55 -6.87 -17.54
C THR A 30 0.20 -7.49 -16.20
N ALA A 31 -1.09 -7.71 -15.96
CA ALA A 31 -1.59 -8.33 -14.74
C ALA A 31 -1.01 -9.73 -14.51
N GLY A 32 -0.85 -10.08 -13.23
CA GLY A 32 -0.62 -11.47 -12.82
C GLY A 32 -1.89 -12.30 -12.99
N SER A 33 -1.71 -13.59 -13.23
CA SER A 33 -2.80 -14.54 -13.37
C SER A 33 -3.57 -14.68 -12.05
N GLY A 34 -4.91 -14.68 -12.12
CA GLY A 34 -5.79 -14.99 -10.98
C GLY A 34 -6.19 -13.83 -10.06
N HIS A 35 -5.60 -12.63 -10.19
CA HIS A 35 -5.99 -11.47 -9.39
C HIS A 35 -6.22 -10.17 -10.18
N GLY A 36 -5.92 -10.13 -11.48
CA GLY A 36 -6.37 -9.07 -12.40
C GLY A 36 -5.68 -7.70 -12.28
N HIS A 37 -4.92 -7.45 -11.20
CA HIS A 37 -4.17 -6.20 -11.02
C HIS A 37 -2.78 -6.25 -11.67
N SER A 38 -2.44 -5.21 -12.41
CA SER A 38 -1.10 -4.99 -12.97
C SER A 38 -0.12 -4.50 -11.89
N PRO A 39 1.19 -4.78 -12.02
CA PRO A 39 2.19 -4.24 -11.09
C PRO A 39 2.14 -2.73 -10.95
N ILE A 40 1.89 -1.98 -12.03
CA ILE A 40 1.80 -0.51 -11.97
C ILE A 40 0.63 -0.06 -11.07
N TRP A 41 -0.51 -0.73 -11.17
CA TRP A 41 -1.66 -0.43 -10.30
C TRP A 41 -1.34 -0.78 -8.85
N LEU A 42 -0.74 -1.95 -8.60
CA LEU A 42 -0.38 -2.38 -7.24
C LEU A 42 0.61 -1.43 -6.56
N LEU A 43 1.60 -0.94 -7.30
CA LEU A 43 2.59 0.01 -6.79
C LEU A 43 1.94 1.35 -6.45
N GLY A 44 1.13 1.92 -7.35
CA GLY A 44 0.40 3.16 -7.07
C GLY A 44 -0.63 3.01 -5.95
N HIS A 45 -1.28 1.84 -5.85
CA HIS A 45 -2.27 1.53 -4.81
C HIS A 45 -1.63 1.51 -3.42
N LEU A 46 -0.48 0.85 -3.28
CA LEU A 46 0.26 0.85 -2.03
C LEU A 46 0.75 2.25 -1.64
N ALA A 47 1.25 3.03 -2.60
CA ALA A 47 1.67 4.41 -2.35
C ALA A 47 0.51 5.27 -1.81
N ILE A 48 -0.67 5.23 -2.46
CA ILE A 48 -1.80 6.06 -2.02
C ILE A 48 -2.40 5.57 -0.70
N CYS A 49 -2.39 4.26 -0.44
CA CYS A 49 -2.83 3.71 0.84
C CYS A 49 -1.95 4.18 2.01
N ALA A 50 -0.65 4.32 1.81
CA ALA A 50 0.24 4.89 2.80
C ALA A 50 -0.17 6.33 3.16
N GLU A 51 -0.47 7.15 2.15
CA GLU A 51 -0.88 8.55 2.34
C GLU A 51 -2.27 8.70 2.97
N ILE A 52 -3.23 7.84 2.60
CA ILE A 52 -4.54 7.80 3.27
C ILE A 52 -4.36 7.51 4.76
N GLY A 53 -3.53 6.52 5.10
CA GLY A 53 -3.19 6.21 6.49
C GLY A 53 -2.55 7.40 7.20
N GLN A 54 -1.64 8.12 6.53
CA GLN A 54 -1.03 9.33 7.09
C GLN A 54 -2.07 10.41 7.37
N GLY A 55 -2.99 10.66 6.42
CA GLY A 55 -4.07 11.64 6.58
C GLY A 55 -4.98 11.35 7.77
N MET A 56 -5.27 10.07 8.06
CA MET A 56 -6.05 9.67 9.25
C MET A 56 -5.32 9.97 10.57
N LEU A 57 -3.99 10.08 10.54
CA LEU A 57 -3.15 10.36 11.70
C LEU A 57 -2.61 11.81 11.71
N GLY A 58 -3.27 12.71 10.97
CA GLY A 58 -2.92 14.14 10.94
C GLY A 58 -1.79 14.51 9.98
N GLY A 59 -1.33 13.57 9.14
CA GLY A 59 -0.43 13.82 8.02
C GLY A 59 -1.15 14.38 6.79
N ALA A 60 -0.46 14.38 5.65
CA ALA A 60 -0.97 14.89 4.37
C ALA A 60 -1.07 13.79 3.31
N ILE A 61 -1.97 13.99 2.34
CA ILE A 61 -2.01 13.26 1.09
C ILE A 61 -1.31 14.14 0.05
N GLU A 62 -0.10 13.76 -0.34
CA GLU A 62 0.76 14.53 -1.25
C GLU A 62 0.35 14.31 -2.72
N HIS A 63 -0.21 13.14 -3.04
CA HIS A 63 -0.60 12.73 -4.38
C HIS A 63 -2.11 12.52 -4.51
N ASP A 64 -2.91 13.53 -4.16
CA ASP A 64 -4.37 13.47 -4.24
C ASP A 64 -4.90 13.07 -5.63
N SER A 65 -4.23 13.52 -6.69
CA SER A 65 -4.50 13.19 -8.10
C SER A 65 -4.41 11.69 -8.42
N TRP A 66 -3.74 10.89 -7.56
CA TRP A 66 -3.63 9.44 -7.71
C TRP A 66 -4.85 8.69 -7.15
N LEU A 67 -5.64 9.30 -6.24
CA LEU A 67 -6.80 8.65 -5.62
C LEU A 67 -7.81 8.08 -6.63
N PRO A 68 -8.22 8.79 -7.69
CA PRO A 68 -9.19 8.25 -8.65
C PRO A 68 -8.66 7.05 -9.44
N ILE A 69 -7.33 6.91 -9.55
CA ILE A 69 -6.66 5.93 -10.42
C ILE A 69 -6.24 4.69 -9.63
N PHE A 70 -5.72 4.90 -8.42
CA PHE A 70 -5.10 3.87 -7.60
C PHE A 70 -5.81 3.66 -6.27
N GLY A 71 -6.75 4.52 -5.89
CA GLY A 71 -7.50 4.40 -4.64
C GLY A 71 -8.43 3.18 -4.62
N ALA A 72 -8.97 2.90 -3.43
CA ALA A 72 -9.98 1.85 -3.26
C ALA A 72 -11.22 2.15 -4.13
N GLY A 73 -11.70 1.15 -4.87
CA GLY A 73 -12.82 1.29 -5.80
C GLY A 73 -12.46 1.82 -7.19
N SER A 74 -11.17 2.09 -7.47
CA SER A 74 -10.70 2.35 -8.83
C SER A 74 -10.87 1.12 -9.74
N SER A 75 -10.80 1.31 -11.06
CA SER A 75 -11.06 0.26 -12.05
C SER A 75 -10.03 -0.88 -12.06
N GLY A 76 -8.86 -0.67 -11.44
CA GLY A 76 -7.71 -1.58 -11.57
C GLY A 76 -6.98 -1.48 -12.92
N GLN A 77 -7.55 -0.78 -13.90
CA GLN A 77 -6.98 -0.60 -15.23
C GLN A 77 -6.24 0.73 -15.29
N VAL A 78 -4.96 0.70 -15.66
CA VAL A 78 -4.08 1.87 -15.69
C VAL A 78 -3.55 2.03 -17.10
N GLU A 79 -3.92 3.14 -17.73
CA GLU A 79 -3.37 3.54 -19.02
C GLU A 79 -1.90 3.94 -18.87
N ARG A 80 -1.12 3.79 -19.94
CA ARG A 80 0.28 4.21 -19.94
C ARG A 80 0.35 5.73 -19.87
N ASP A 81 1.06 6.23 -18.87
CA ASP A 81 1.31 7.65 -18.65
C ASP A 81 2.78 7.84 -18.29
N ALA A 82 3.43 8.83 -18.89
CA ALA A 82 4.85 9.12 -18.64
C ALA A 82 5.12 9.64 -17.21
N SER A 83 4.09 10.15 -16.53
CA SER A 83 4.16 10.56 -15.13
C SER A 83 4.17 9.37 -14.16
N PHE A 84 3.77 8.19 -14.61
CA PHE A 84 3.79 6.97 -13.80
C PHE A 84 5.08 6.18 -14.06
N SER A 85 5.96 6.17 -13.06
CA SER A 85 7.20 5.40 -13.10
C SER A 85 7.24 4.39 -11.96
N LYS A 86 7.87 3.24 -12.23
CA LYS A 86 8.11 2.21 -11.22
C LYS A 86 8.90 2.79 -10.04
N ASP A 87 10.00 3.47 -10.35
CA ASP A 87 10.90 4.01 -9.31
C ASP A 87 10.17 5.07 -8.48
N GLY A 88 9.41 5.96 -9.11
CA GLY A 88 8.59 6.95 -8.40
C GLY A 88 7.56 6.32 -7.46
N PHE A 89 6.85 5.27 -7.88
CA PHE A 89 5.91 4.58 -6.99
C PHE A 89 6.59 3.75 -5.90
N VAL A 90 7.74 3.14 -6.19
CA VAL A 90 8.53 2.41 -5.19
C VAL A 90 9.00 3.38 -4.10
N ASP A 91 9.56 4.52 -4.49
CA ASP A 91 10.01 5.55 -3.56
C ASP A 91 8.84 6.13 -2.74
N ALA A 92 7.72 6.45 -3.39
CA ALA A 92 6.51 6.92 -2.71
C ALA A 92 5.94 5.88 -1.73
N THR A 93 5.97 4.59 -2.10
CA THR A 93 5.51 3.51 -1.22
C THR A 93 6.41 3.39 0.01
N ILE A 94 7.73 3.30 -0.19
CA ILE A 94 8.68 3.11 0.92
C ILE A 94 8.61 4.31 1.87
N THR A 95 8.78 5.52 1.34
CA THR A 95 8.80 6.73 2.16
C THR A 95 7.44 7.01 2.81
N GLY A 96 6.34 6.75 2.10
CA GLY A 96 4.99 6.90 2.63
C GLY A 96 4.71 5.97 3.80
N TYR A 97 5.09 4.68 3.70
CA TYR A 97 4.91 3.75 4.80
C TYR A 97 5.86 4.01 5.97
N GLU A 98 7.08 4.47 5.73
CA GLU A 98 7.98 4.93 6.80
C GLU A 98 7.39 6.12 7.58
N LYS A 99 6.81 7.11 6.87
CA LYS A 99 6.08 8.23 7.48
C LYS A 99 4.85 7.73 8.26
N LEU A 100 4.07 6.81 7.68
CA LEU A 100 2.90 6.23 8.34
C LEU A 100 3.28 5.49 9.63
N GLN A 101 4.33 4.68 9.60
CA GLN A 101 4.85 3.99 10.79
C GLN A 101 5.25 5.00 11.87
N ALA A 102 5.94 6.09 11.50
CA ALA A 102 6.34 7.12 12.45
C ALA A 102 5.12 7.79 13.11
N LEU A 103 4.10 8.17 12.34
CA LEU A 103 2.85 8.73 12.86
C LEU A 103 2.09 7.73 13.76
N ALA A 104 2.05 6.46 13.36
CA ALA A 104 1.37 5.40 14.12
C ALA A 104 2.07 5.05 15.45
N MET A 105 3.35 5.43 15.59
CA MET A 105 4.17 5.32 16.80
C MET A 105 4.27 6.63 17.58
N ASP A 106 3.70 7.75 17.10
CA ASP A 106 3.67 9.02 17.81
C ASP A 106 2.57 9.03 18.89
N PRO A 107 2.91 9.21 20.18
CA PRO A 107 1.90 9.32 21.24
C PRO A 107 0.83 10.40 20.99
N ALA A 108 1.15 11.44 20.22
CA ALA A 108 0.20 12.48 19.83
C ALA A 108 -0.96 11.94 18.96
N ALA A 109 -0.76 10.84 18.24
CA ALA A 109 -1.80 10.19 17.45
C ALA A 109 -2.81 9.41 18.32
N GLY A 110 -2.58 9.27 19.63
CA GLY A 110 -3.39 8.43 20.53
C GLY A 110 -4.90 8.70 20.44
N SER A 111 -5.32 9.97 20.44
CA SER A 111 -6.75 10.30 20.30
C SER A 111 -7.30 10.13 18.88
N LEU A 112 -6.44 10.19 17.86
CA LEU A 112 -6.84 9.99 16.46
C LEU A 112 -7.16 8.52 16.18
N LEU A 113 -6.42 7.60 16.79
CA LEU A 113 -6.61 6.16 16.62
C LEU A 113 -8.00 5.68 17.06
N GLU A 114 -8.62 6.36 18.03
CA GLU A 114 -9.95 6.02 18.56
C GLU A 114 -11.10 6.62 17.74
N LEU A 115 -10.81 7.47 16.73
CA LEU A 115 -11.84 8.08 15.89
C LEU A 115 -12.45 7.05 14.93
N ASP A 116 -13.70 7.28 14.54
CA ASP A 116 -14.34 6.55 13.45
C ASP A 116 -13.55 6.74 12.15
N HIS A 117 -13.25 5.65 11.44
CA HIS A 117 -12.42 5.71 10.23
C HIS A 117 -13.19 6.19 8.98
N GLY A 118 -14.52 6.34 9.02
CA GLY A 118 -15.35 6.91 7.96
C GLY A 118 -15.42 6.11 6.65
N PHE A 119 -14.95 4.86 6.65
CA PHE A 119 -14.81 4.05 5.42
C PHE A 119 -15.99 3.10 5.26
N ALA A 120 -16.97 3.52 4.45
CA ALA A 120 -18.25 2.82 4.27
C ALA A 120 -18.14 1.30 3.97
N PRO A 121 -17.17 0.81 3.18
CA PRO A 121 -17.03 -0.64 2.94
C PRO A 121 -16.74 -1.48 4.19
N PHE A 122 -16.25 -0.87 5.28
CA PHE A 122 -16.02 -1.54 6.56
C PHE A 122 -17.11 -1.26 7.60
N ALA A 123 -18.21 -0.60 7.20
CA ALA A 123 -19.36 -0.42 8.07
C ALA A 123 -19.87 -1.77 8.58
N ASN A 124 -20.08 -1.88 9.90
CA ASN A 124 -20.50 -3.10 10.59
C ASN A 124 -19.47 -4.25 10.54
N THR A 125 -18.19 -3.94 10.38
CA THR A 125 -17.09 -4.91 10.54
C THR A 125 -16.33 -4.66 11.85
N PRO A 126 -15.46 -5.59 12.28
CA PRO A 126 -14.57 -5.35 13.41
C PRO A 126 -13.51 -4.27 13.17
N ILE A 127 -13.29 -3.83 11.93
CA ILE A 127 -12.48 -2.64 11.62
C ILE A 127 -13.40 -1.44 11.85
N SER A 128 -13.22 -0.75 12.97
CA SER A 128 -14.22 0.19 13.50
C SER A 128 -13.67 1.58 13.76
N ASN A 129 -12.38 1.70 14.05
CA ASN A 129 -11.71 2.97 14.28
C ASN A 129 -10.48 3.13 13.37
N VAL A 130 -9.88 4.32 13.41
CA VAL A 130 -8.66 4.66 12.66
C VAL A 130 -7.51 3.73 13.01
N GLY A 131 -7.36 3.33 14.27
CA GLY A 131 -6.35 2.38 14.72
C GLY A 131 -6.47 1.01 14.03
N ASP A 132 -7.69 0.47 13.96
CA ASP A 132 -7.97 -0.79 13.26
C ASP A 132 -7.65 -0.65 11.76
N PHE A 133 -8.05 0.46 11.15
CA PHE A 133 -7.86 0.72 9.73
C PHE A 133 -6.37 0.86 9.38
N VAL A 134 -5.63 1.68 10.13
CA VAL A 134 -4.19 1.86 9.93
C VAL A 134 -3.45 0.56 10.24
N GLY A 135 -3.86 -0.18 11.28
CA GLY A 135 -3.32 -1.50 11.59
C GLY A 135 -3.49 -2.46 10.41
N LEU A 136 -4.65 -2.46 9.76
CA LEU A 136 -4.91 -3.22 8.54
C LEU A 136 -3.98 -2.80 7.39
N LEU A 137 -3.82 -1.48 7.15
CA LEU A 137 -2.93 -0.94 6.11
C LEU A 137 -1.47 -1.34 6.32
N LEU A 138 -0.99 -1.32 7.56
CA LEU A 138 0.37 -1.69 7.92
C LEU A 138 0.63 -3.20 7.85
N THR A 139 -0.41 -4.04 7.88
CA THR A 139 -0.24 -5.50 8.00
C THR A 139 -0.85 -6.28 6.84
N ASN A 140 -2.11 -6.70 6.96
CA ASN A 140 -2.75 -7.64 6.05
C ASN A 140 -2.97 -7.04 4.67
N HIS A 141 -3.34 -5.75 4.58
CA HIS A 141 -3.55 -5.09 3.29
C HIS A 141 -2.23 -4.99 2.50
N PHE A 142 -1.16 -4.50 3.14
CA PHE A 142 0.16 -4.45 2.51
C PHE A 142 0.64 -5.85 2.12
N GLY A 143 0.54 -6.83 3.04
CA GLY A 143 0.94 -8.21 2.78
C GLY A 143 0.17 -8.86 1.63
N PHE A 144 -1.13 -8.58 1.50
CA PHE A 144 -1.96 -9.08 0.42
C PHE A 144 -1.49 -8.56 -0.95
N HIS A 145 -1.27 -7.25 -1.09
CA HIS A 145 -0.79 -6.68 -2.36
C HIS A 145 0.68 -7.04 -2.65
N LEU A 146 1.51 -7.19 -1.61
CA LEU A 146 2.86 -7.73 -1.74
C LEU A 146 2.83 -9.17 -2.31
N ALA A 147 1.89 -10.01 -1.88
CA ALA A 147 1.73 -11.35 -2.43
C ALA A 147 1.32 -11.32 -3.92
N GLN A 148 0.48 -10.36 -4.33
CA GLN A 148 0.11 -10.15 -5.74
C GLN A 148 1.32 -9.72 -6.59
N LEU A 149 2.13 -8.77 -6.11
CA LEU A 149 3.40 -8.39 -6.74
C LEU A 149 4.37 -9.58 -6.83
N SER A 150 4.46 -10.38 -5.76
CA SER A 150 5.27 -11.60 -5.73
C SER A 150 4.78 -12.64 -6.75
N SER A 151 3.45 -12.79 -6.93
CA SER A 151 2.88 -13.64 -7.98
C SER A 151 3.26 -13.16 -9.37
N CYS A 152 3.12 -11.86 -9.65
CA CYS A 152 3.55 -11.26 -10.90
C CYS A 152 5.03 -11.58 -11.19
N ARG A 153 5.90 -11.40 -10.21
CA ARG A 153 7.32 -11.73 -10.30
C ARG A 153 7.56 -13.21 -10.62
N ARG A 154 6.89 -14.15 -9.95
CA ARG A 154 7.09 -15.59 -10.18
C ARG A 154 6.60 -16.07 -11.55
N GLU A 155 5.51 -15.49 -12.07
CA GLU A 155 5.04 -15.78 -13.43
C GLU A 155 6.07 -15.41 -14.51
N ARG A 156 7.03 -14.56 -14.17
CA ARG A 156 8.13 -14.14 -15.04
C ARG A 156 9.41 -14.96 -14.82
N GLY A 157 9.28 -16.13 -14.17
CA GLY A 157 10.35 -17.12 -14.02
C GLY A 157 11.26 -16.94 -12.80
N HIS A 158 10.96 -15.98 -11.92
CA HIS A 158 11.75 -15.77 -10.72
C HIS A 158 11.39 -16.77 -9.59
N SER A 159 12.38 -17.25 -8.86
CA SER A 159 12.21 -18.19 -7.73
C SER A 159 11.55 -17.56 -6.50
N TYR A 160 10.99 -18.36 -5.61
CA TYR A 160 10.45 -17.90 -4.32
C TYR A 160 11.50 -17.16 -3.48
N LEU A 161 11.09 -16.07 -2.82
CA LEU A 161 11.96 -15.28 -1.92
C LEU A 161 11.74 -15.62 -0.44
N PHE A 162 10.59 -16.21 -0.12
CA PHE A 162 10.15 -16.68 1.18
C PHE A 162 9.10 -17.76 0.96
#